data_AF-Q9TXY5-F1
#
_entry.id   AF-Q9TXY5-F1
#
_cell.length_a   1.000
_cell.length_b   1.000
_cell.length_c   1.000
_cell.angle_alpha   90.00
_cell.angle_beta   90.00
_cell.angle_gamma   90.00
#
_symmetry.space_group_name_H-M   'P 1'
#
loop_
_entity.id
_entity.type
_entity.pdbx_description
1 polymer ?
#
loop_
_entity_poly.entity_id
_entity_poly.type
_entity_poly.pdbx_seq_one_letter_code
_entity_poly.pdbx_strand_id
1 'polypeptide(L)'
;MRFSWTRVILAVNFLVFVWMLYKSIEYPVPAHYSKSNVLRENAYFNKKSRTIRIESSCECVSNQTNKSYDFCYRNPRNESLVGKRFNCDWLSTLEDMKLVDAPDQEMVDMSNPSRNESDVIFVSAISSNHIGNFNQMNKLLIQHFPHQKVLLYSLDLSDNELETLDKNVIIRKFNYAKYPNYVRNLKEYRFKALILAEVISEYSNVWWLDAHNRWLQPKPLSYMYEEMAQCYNNDDCKKNSSIFMFLNSTHSNYAVLNYGLLDYFPTYDLNELKTNEAGLQLSAMFVYLARTPFTLEVLKWHTLCALEDKCMNPPKAKLECKTIPSWDIYAECFRYDQSSINLIMFNFFRNHNHYFMDAGSLTRTYEHY
;
A
#
# COMPACT_ATOMS: atom_id res chain seq x y z
N MET A 1 -7.36 25.36 -58.55
CA MET A 1 -8.04 24.71 -57.40
C MET A 1 -7.14 24.80 -56.19
N ARG A 2 -7.46 25.64 -55.18
CA ARG A 2 -6.69 25.72 -53.93
C ARG A 2 -7.15 24.59 -52.99
N PHE A 3 -6.28 23.61 -52.76
CA PHE A 3 -6.50 22.56 -51.77
C PHE A 3 -6.46 23.17 -50.35
N SER A 4 -7.55 23.04 -49.59
CA SER A 4 -7.68 23.57 -48.24
C SER A 4 -7.11 22.56 -47.24
N TRP A 5 -5.92 22.85 -46.69
CA TRP A 5 -5.26 22.04 -45.66
C TRP A 5 -6.15 21.77 -44.43
N THR A 6 -7.03 22.69 -44.09
CA THR A 6 -8.02 22.54 -43.01
C THR A 6 -8.96 21.34 -43.19
N ARG A 7 -9.35 21.01 -44.43
CA ARG A 7 -10.21 19.85 -44.70
C ARG A 7 -9.47 18.53 -44.50
N VAL A 8 -8.15 18.50 -44.78
CA VAL A 8 -7.32 17.32 -44.59
C VAL A 8 -7.13 17.03 -43.09
N ILE A 9 -6.84 18.06 -42.29
CA ILE A 9 -6.65 17.89 -40.83
C ILE A 9 -7.94 17.40 -40.16
N LEU A 10 -9.10 17.96 -40.51
CA LEU A 10 -10.39 17.50 -39.99
C LEU A 10 -10.68 16.05 -40.38
N ALA A 11 -10.36 15.64 -41.61
CA ALA A 11 -10.55 14.26 -42.05
C ALA A 11 -9.63 13.27 -41.31
N VAL A 12 -8.37 13.63 -41.08
CA VAL A 12 -7.42 12.80 -40.32
C VAL A 12 -7.87 12.65 -38.86
N ASN A 13 -8.26 13.75 -38.21
CA ASN A 13 -8.75 13.69 -36.83
C ASN A 13 -10.03 12.85 -36.70
N PHE A 14 -10.95 12.96 -37.66
CA PHE A 14 -12.16 12.13 -37.67
C PHE A 14 -11.84 10.64 -37.84
N LEU A 15 -10.90 10.29 -38.73
CA LEU A 15 -10.47 8.90 -38.94
C LEU A 15 -9.78 8.32 -37.70
N VAL A 16 -8.95 9.10 -37.01
CA VAL A 16 -8.32 8.68 -35.74
C VAL A 16 -9.38 8.45 -34.66
N PHE A 17 -10.40 9.31 -34.58
CA PHE A 17 -11.48 9.18 -33.61
C PHE A 17 -12.36 7.94 -33.90
N VAL A 18 -12.71 7.70 -35.16
CA VAL A 18 -13.43 6.49 -35.57
C VAL A 18 -12.59 5.23 -35.32
N TRP A 19 -11.28 5.28 -35.57
CA TRP A 19 -10.40 4.15 -35.28
C TRP A 19 -10.29 3.86 -33.78
N MET A 20 -10.25 4.90 -32.92
CA MET A 20 -10.31 4.74 -31.47
C MET A 20 -11.64 4.13 -31.03
N LEU A 21 -12.77 4.59 -31.57
CA LEU A 21 -14.09 3.99 -31.28
C LEU A 21 -14.17 2.54 -31.75
N TYR A 22 -13.62 2.21 -32.93
CA TYR A 22 -13.59 0.84 -33.44
C TYR A 22 -12.72 -0.08 -32.57
N LYS A 23 -11.54 0.38 -32.17
CA LYS A 23 -10.66 -0.33 -31.20
C LYS A 23 -11.30 -0.49 -29.82
N SER A 24 -12.21 0.40 -29.44
CA SER A 24 -12.98 0.30 -28.20
C SER A 24 -14.05 -0.81 -28.26
N ILE A 25 -14.52 -1.17 -29.47
CA ILE A 25 -15.61 -2.13 -29.67
C ILE A 25 -15.09 -3.57 -29.83
N GLU A 26 -13.87 -3.79 -30.32
CA GLU A 26 -13.31 -5.13 -30.58
C GLU A 26 -12.25 -5.60 -29.55
N TYR A 27 -12.46 -5.37 -28.26
CA TYR A 27 -11.84 -6.25 -27.25
C TYR A 27 -12.85 -7.35 -26.91
N PRO A 28 -12.77 -8.54 -27.57
CA PRO A 28 -13.58 -9.68 -27.16
C PRO A 28 -13.12 -10.13 -25.77
N VAL A 29 -13.92 -9.80 -24.76
CA VAL A 29 -13.80 -10.35 -23.41
C VAL A 29 -14.14 -11.84 -23.52
N PRO A 30 -13.22 -12.77 -23.16
CA PRO A 30 -13.51 -14.19 -23.20
C PRO A 30 -14.73 -14.52 -22.33
N ALA A 31 -15.80 -15.01 -22.97
CA ALA A 31 -17.00 -15.48 -22.30
C ALA A 31 -16.74 -16.85 -21.66
N HIS A 32 -16.10 -16.87 -20.50
CA HIS A 32 -16.14 -17.99 -19.55
C HIS A 32 -15.76 -17.48 -18.15
N TYR A 33 -16.56 -16.58 -17.58
CA TYR A 33 -16.38 -16.12 -16.20
C TYR A 33 -17.30 -16.91 -15.26
N SER A 34 -16.67 -17.77 -14.46
CA SER A 34 -17.28 -18.49 -13.34
C SER A 34 -17.88 -17.51 -12.33
N LYS A 35 -19.13 -17.78 -11.92
CA LYS A 35 -19.96 -17.06 -10.93
C LYS A 35 -19.41 -17.09 -9.49
N SER A 36 -18.16 -16.71 -9.25
CA SER A 36 -17.60 -16.75 -7.89
C SER A 36 -16.55 -15.68 -7.66
N ASN A 37 -16.90 -14.42 -7.38
CA ASN A 37 -15.92 -13.46 -6.82
C ASN A 37 -16.43 -12.34 -5.88
N VAL A 38 -17.71 -12.30 -5.47
CA VAL A 38 -18.21 -11.30 -4.47
C VAL A 38 -17.64 -11.46 -3.05
N LEU A 39 -16.96 -12.56 -2.73
CA LEU A 39 -16.77 -12.94 -1.33
C LEU A 39 -15.28 -13.00 -0.94
N ARG A 40 -14.39 -12.08 -1.31
CA ARG A 40 -12.95 -12.25 -0.99
C ARG A 40 -12.52 -11.67 0.36
N GLU A 41 -12.64 -10.35 0.57
CA GLU A 41 -12.43 -9.77 1.91
C GLU A 41 -13.50 -10.32 2.87
N ASN A 42 -14.77 -10.25 2.47
CA ASN A 42 -15.88 -10.75 3.26
C ASN A 42 -15.82 -12.26 3.50
N ALA A 43 -15.40 -13.15 2.58
CA ALA A 43 -15.22 -14.57 2.98
C ALA A 43 -14.02 -14.79 3.88
N TYR A 44 -12.92 -14.04 3.74
CA TYR A 44 -11.83 -14.15 4.70
C TYR A 44 -12.33 -13.81 6.11
N PHE A 45 -13.04 -12.69 6.28
CA PHE A 45 -13.60 -12.30 7.58
C PHE A 45 -14.75 -13.21 8.04
N ASN A 46 -15.65 -13.63 7.15
CA ASN A 46 -16.71 -14.61 7.46
C ASN A 46 -16.12 -15.98 7.83
N LYS A 47 -14.96 -16.36 7.27
CA LYS A 47 -14.25 -17.60 7.64
C LYS A 47 -13.51 -17.45 8.96
N LYS A 48 -12.91 -16.28 9.24
CA LYS A 48 -12.26 -15.96 10.52
C LYS A 48 -13.27 -15.82 11.68
N SER A 49 -14.52 -15.45 11.38
CA SER A 49 -15.64 -15.47 12.34
C SER A 49 -15.95 -16.88 12.84
N ARG A 50 -15.64 -17.94 12.07
CA ARG A 50 -15.57 -19.29 12.63
C ARG A 50 -14.33 -19.32 13.53
N THR A 51 -14.52 -19.51 14.82
CA THR A 51 -13.47 -19.58 15.85
C THR A 51 -12.40 -20.59 15.45
N ILE A 52 -11.38 -20.15 14.70
CA ILE A 52 -10.18 -20.92 14.48
C ILE A 52 -9.50 -20.99 15.84
N ARG A 53 -9.41 -22.21 16.39
CA ARG A 53 -8.66 -22.44 17.60
C ARG A 53 -7.20 -22.07 17.33
N ILE A 54 -6.69 -21.07 18.05
CA ILE A 54 -5.30 -20.65 17.94
C ILE A 54 -4.43 -21.80 18.48
N GLU A 55 -3.45 -22.23 17.69
CA GLU A 55 -2.45 -23.20 18.15
C GLU A 55 -1.60 -22.56 19.25
N SER A 56 -1.28 -23.31 20.31
CA SER A 56 -0.48 -22.78 21.44
C SER A 56 0.90 -22.28 21.01
N SER A 57 1.47 -22.84 19.95
CA SER A 57 2.73 -22.39 19.33
C SER A 57 2.64 -21.03 18.65
N CYS A 58 1.42 -20.56 18.35
CA CYS A 58 1.10 -19.31 17.65
C CYS A 58 0.39 -18.29 18.54
N GLU A 59 -0.02 -18.68 19.74
CA GLU A 59 -0.76 -17.85 20.68
C GLU A 59 0.14 -16.81 21.36
N CYS A 60 -0.36 -15.57 21.41
CA CYS A 60 0.10 -14.51 22.30
C CYS A 60 -1.10 -13.96 23.07
N VAL A 61 -0.98 -13.81 24.39
CA VAL A 61 -2.08 -13.39 25.26
C VAL A 61 -1.85 -11.96 25.73
N SER A 62 -2.88 -11.13 25.66
CA SER A 62 -2.84 -9.75 26.14
C SER A 62 -2.75 -9.70 27.66
N ASN A 63 -1.78 -8.94 28.17
CA ASN A 63 -1.71 -8.63 29.60
C ASN A 63 -2.84 -7.71 30.07
N GLN A 64 -3.46 -6.95 29.14
CA GLN A 64 -4.50 -5.97 29.45
C GLN A 64 -5.90 -6.60 29.49
N THR A 65 -6.19 -7.46 28.50
CA THR A 65 -7.54 -8.00 28.26
C THR A 65 -7.64 -9.50 28.50
N ASN A 66 -6.52 -10.19 28.69
CA ASN A 66 -6.42 -11.65 28.76
C ASN A 66 -6.96 -12.38 27.51
N LYS A 67 -7.13 -11.66 26.39
CA LYS A 67 -7.53 -12.23 25.10
C LYS A 67 -6.33 -12.82 24.37
N SER A 68 -6.57 -13.95 23.71
CA SER A 68 -5.58 -14.62 22.86
C SER A 68 -5.62 -14.11 21.42
N TYR A 69 -4.43 -13.92 20.83
CA TYR A 69 -4.26 -13.50 19.45
C TYR A 69 -3.34 -14.48 18.71
N ASP A 70 -3.67 -14.78 17.46
CA ASP A 70 -2.80 -15.54 16.57
C ASP A 70 -1.67 -14.63 16.05
N PHE A 71 -0.43 -15.00 16.35
CA PHE A 71 0.80 -14.32 15.94
C PHE A 71 1.58 -15.12 14.89
N CYS A 72 0.99 -16.18 14.33
CA CYS A 72 1.47 -16.80 13.11
C CYS A 72 0.61 -16.33 11.95
N TYR A 73 1.23 -15.73 10.93
CA TYR A 73 0.51 -15.42 9.71
C TYR A 73 0.10 -16.72 9.00
N ARG A 74 -1.17 -16.85 8.65
CA ARG A 74 -1.68 -17.97 7.85
C ARG A 74 -2.02 -17.44 6.47
N ASN A 75 -1.53 -18.12 5.43
CA ASN A 75 -1.85 -17.68 4.07
C ASN A 75 -3.38 -17.76 3.86
N PRO A 76 -4.04 -16.65 3.49
CA PRO A 76 -5.51 -16.55 3.43
C PRO A 76 -6.14 -17.46 2.36
N ARG A 77 -5.35 -17.98 1.42
CA ARG A 77 -5.79 -18.92 0.38
C ARG A 77 -5.27 -20.33 0.55
N ASN A 78 -4.33 -20.54 1.46
CA ASN A 78 -3.80 -21.86 1.80
C ASN A 78 -3.39 -21.90 3.28
N GLU A 79 -4.37 -22.13 4.16
CA GLU A 79 -4.19 -22.04 5.62
C GLU A 79 -3.20 -23.06 6.21
N SER A 80 -2.82 -24.09 5.44
CA SER A 80 -1.75 -25.00 5.86
C SER A 80 -0.36 -24.35 5.78
N LEU A 81 -0.24 -23.22 5.08
CA LEU A 81 0.96 -22.40 5.06
C LEU A 81 0.93 -21.42 6.23
N VAL A 82 1.70 -21.75 7.26
CA VAL A 82 1.79 -21.00 8.51
C VAL A 82 3.20 -20.43 8.64
N GLY A 83 3.29 -19.12 8.82
CA GLY A 83 4.55 -18.42 9.06
C GLY A 83 5.05 -18.61 10.49
N LYS A 84 6.32 -18.25 10.71
CA LYS A 84 6.91 -18.18 12.05
C LYS A 84 6.10 -17.24 12.94
N ARG A 85 5.95 -17.63 14.21
CA ARG A 85 5.33 -16.77 15.22
C ARG A 85 6.16 -15.51 15.41
N PHE A 86 5.53 -14.34 15.32
CA PHE A 86 6.13 -13.07 15.71
C PHE A 86 6.32 -12.96 17.23
N ASN A 87 7.28 -12.17 17.71
CA ASN A 87 7.45 -12.00 19.15
C ASN A 87 6.17 -11.43 19.82
N CYS A 88 5.72 -12.08 20.90
CA CYS A 88 4.55 -11.65 21.68
C CYS A 88 4.75 -10.31 22.39
N ASP A 89 6.00 -9.85 22.58
CA ASP A 89 6.30 -8.53 23.15
C ASP A 89 5.69 -7.39 22.31
N TRP A 90 5.42 -7.63 21.02
CA TRP A 90 4.80 -6.64 20.12
C TRP A 90 3.29 -6.51 20.28
N LEU A 91 2.64 -7.37 21.06
CA LEU A 91 1.18 -7.30 21.26
C LEU A 91 0.73 -5.97 21.87
N SER A 92 1.43 -5.47 22.89
CA SER A 92 1.11 -4.17 23.48
C SER A 92 1.21 -3.04 22.46
N THR A 93 2.20 -3.08 21.56
CA THR A 93 2.34 -2.09 20.48
C THR A 93 1.16 -2.15 19.50
N LEU A 94 0.66 -3.34 19.18
CA LEU A 94 -0.53 -3.48 18.32
C LEU A 94 -1.80 -2.98 19.01
N GLU A 95 -1.94 -3.21 20.31
CA GLU A 95 -3.06 -2.70 21.12
C GLU A 95 -3.03 -1.16 21.17
N ASP A 96 -1.86 -0.57 21.45
CA ASP A 96 -1.67 0.88 21.49
C ASP A 96 -1.97 1.55 20.13
N MET A 97 -1.62 0.89 19.02
CA MET A 97 -1.93 1.33 17.66
C MET A 97 -3.36 0.99 17.21
N LYS A 98 -4.17 0.37 18.08
CA LYS A 98 -5.53 -0.08 17.78
C LYS A 98 -5.62 -0.99 16.53
N LEU A 99 -4.60 -1.80 16.29
CA LEU A 99 -4.60 -2.80 15.20
C LEU A 99 -5.26 -4.13 15.62
N VAL A 100 -5.44 -4.33 16.92
CA VAL A 100 -6.15 -5.46 17.50
C VAL A 100 -7.12 -4.96 18.58
N ASP A 101 -8.28 -5.62 18.69
CA ASP A 101 -9.29 -5.39 19.74
C ASP A 101 -9.66 -3.91 19.97
N ALA A 102 -9.93 -3.22 18.86
CA ALA A 102 -10.39 -1.84 18.85
C ALA A 102 -11.83 -1.72 18.32
N PRO A 103 -12.84 -2.25 19.05
CA PRO A 103 -14.24 -2.25 18.61
C PRO A 103 -14.86 -0.85 18.55
N ASP A 104 -14.21 0.16 19.12
CA ASP A 104 -14.62 1.57 19.10
C ASP A 104 -14.27 2.29 17.77
N GLN A 105 -13.47 1.68 16.90
CA GLN A 105 -13.07 2.30 15.64
C GLN A 105 -14.20 2.28 14.60
N GLU A 106 -14.55 3.46 14.09
CA GLU A 106 -15.45 3.58 12.95
C GLU A 106 -14.77 3.11 11.66
N MET A 107 -15.37 2.12 10.99
CA MET A 107 -14.86 1.54 9.76
C MET A 107 -15.40 2.29 8.54
N VAL A 108 -14.58 2.41 7.50
CA VAL A 108 -15.00 2.94 6.20
C VAL A 108 -15.85 1.91 5.47
N ASP A 109 -17.05 2.31 5.06
CA ASP A 109 -17.84 1.56 4.09
C ASP A 109 -17.32 1.83 2.67
N MET A 110 -16.63 0.83 2.11
CA MET A 110 -16.08 0.92 0.76
C MET A 110 -17.14 0.99 -0.34
N SER A 111 -18.40 0.58 -0.07
CA SER A 111 -19.51 0.68 -1.02
C SER A 111 -20.06 2.09 -1.18
N ASN A 112 -19.80 2.97 -0.20
CA ASN A 112 -20.16 4.38 -0.23
C ASN A 112 -18.99 5.17 -0.82
N PRO A 113 -19.18 6.06 -1.83
CA PRO A 113 -18.10 6.90 -2.36
C PRO A 113 -17.82 8.15 -1.52
N SER A 114 -18.72 8.52 -0.60
CA SER A 114 -18.58 9.73 0.21
C SER A 114 -17.50 9.55 1.27
N ARG A 115 -16.67 10.58 1.47
CA ARG A 115 -15.67 10.63 2.53
C ARG A 115 -15.83 11.93 3.30
N ASN A 116 -15.76 11.85 4.62
CA ASN A 116 -15.66 13.03 5.45
C ASN A 116 -14.26 13.63 5.27
N GLU A 117 -14.21 14.90 4.85
CA GLU A 117 -12.96 15.60 4.57
C GLU A 117 -12.05 15.71 5.79
N SER A 118 -12.61 15.78 7.02
CA SER A 118 -11.80 15.80 8.24
C SER A 118 -11.02 14.51 8.48
N ASP A 119 -11.45 13.40 7.87
CA ASP A 119 -10.92 12.06 8.09
C ASP A 119 -10.01 11.60 6.94
N VAL A 120 -9.83 12.45 5.92
CA VAL A 120 -8.90 12.26 4.82
C VAL A 120 -7.60 13.02 5.12
N ILE A 121 -6.47 12.31 5.15
CA ILE A 121 -5.16 12.89 5.45
C ILE A 121 -4.11 12.46 4.43
N PHE A 122 -3.28 13.42 3.98
CA PHE A 122 -2.04 13.13 3.27
C PHE A 122 -0.90 12.98 4.27
N VAL A 123 -0.12 11.92 4.16
CA VAL A 123 0.94 11.57 5.10
C VAL A 123 2.25 11.43 4.36
N SER A 124 3.31 12.00 4.92
CA SER A 124 4.68 11.84 4.44
C SER A 124 5.63 11.74 5.62
N ALA A 125 6.85 11.26 5.37
CA ALA A 125 7.95 11.32 6.33
C ALA A 125 9.24 11.74 5.64
N ILE A 126 10.07 12.54 6.30
CA ILE A 126 11.35 13.00 5.77
C ILE A 126 12.46 12.99 6.82
N SER A 127 13.68 12.77 6.34
CA SER A 127 14.90 13.21 7.00
C SER A 127 15.33 14.60 6.49
N SER A 128 16.27 15.25 7.19
CA SER A 128 16.77 16.60 6.89
C SER A 128 17.17 16.78 5.41
N ASN A 129 17.86 15.80 4.83
CA ASN A 129 18.29 15.84 3.42
C ASN A 129 17.14 15.64 2.40
N HIS A 130 15.88 15.55 2.83
CA HIS A 130 14.71 15.46 1.97
C HIS A 130 13.75 16.65 2.10
N ILE A 131 14.12 17.70 2.86
CA ILE A 131 13.27 18.90 3.03
C ILE A 131 12.91 19.54 1.68
N GLY A 132 13.89 19.70 0.78
CA GLY A 132 13.64 20.28 -0.55
C GLY A 132 12.68 19.43 -1.41
N ASN A 133 12.75 18.11 -1.26
CA ASN A 133 11.84 17.18 -1.92
C ASN A 133 10.41 17.32 -1.39
N PHE A 134 10.26 17.34 -0.06
CA PHE A 134 8.97 17.53 0.58
C PHE A 134 8.34 18.86 0.20
N ASN A 135 9.09 19.97 0.24
CA ASN A 135 8.55 21.30 -0.07
C ASN A 135 7.91 21.37 -1.47
N GLN A 136 8.53 20.72 -2.47
CA GLN A 136 7.95 20.67 -3.80
C GLN A 136 6.74 19.73 -3.91
N MET A 137 6.78 18.56 -3.26
CA MET A 137 5.62 17.68 -3.19
C MET A 137 4.44 18.38 -2.50
N ASN A 138 4.68 19.02 -1.36
CA ASN A 138 3.69 19.73 -0.57
C ASN A 138 3.07 20.90 -1.34
N LYS A 139 3.88 21.65 -2.10
CA LYS A 139 3.38 22.71 -3.00
C LYS A 139 2.35 22.17 -3.99
N LEU A 140 2.59 20.98 -4.57
CA LEU A 140 1.64 20.34 -5.48
C LEU A 140 0.39 19.85 -4.74
N LEU A 141 0.53 19.30 -3.52
CA LEU A 141 -0.62 18.89 -2.72
C LEU A 141 -1.52 20.09 -2.38
N ILE A 142 -0.95 21.19 -1.89
CA ILE A 142 -1.71 22.42 -1.58
C ILE A 142 -2.39 22.98 -2.83
N GLN A 143 -1.70 22.96 -3.98
CA GLN A 143 -2.26 23.46 -5.23
C GLN A 143 -3.48 22.64 -5.70
N HIS A 144 -3.43 21.32 -5.60
CA HIS A 144 -4.50 20.45 -6.11
C HIS A 144 -5.58 20.12 -5.07
N PHE A 145 -5.24 20.18 -3.79
CA PHE A 145 -6.06 19.77 -2.66
C PHE A 145 -5.99 20.80 -1.52
N PRO A 146 -6.40 22.06 -1.76
CA PRO A 146 -6.18 23.17 -0.82
C PRO A 146 -6.90 23.04 0.53
N HIS A 147 -7.85 22.11 0.64
CA HIS A 147 -8.63 21.86 1.86
C HIS A 147 -8.20 20.60 2.61
N GLN A 148 -7.34 19.76 2.01
CA GLN A 148 -6.84 18.55 2.64
C GLN A 148 -5.65 18.88 3.54
N LYS A 149 -5.64 18.25 4.72
CA LYS A 149 -4.53 18.35 5.66
C LYS A 149 -3.36 17.50 5.19
N VAL A 150 -2.15 17.96 5.54
CA VAL A 150 -0.90 17.22 5.34
C VAL A 150 -0.26 16.97 6.70
N LEU A 151 0.02 15.71 7.00
CA LEU A 151 0.74 15.24 8.18
C LEU A 151 2.15 14.81 7.77
N LEU A 152 3.16 15.47 8.32
CA LEU A 152 4.56 15.17 8.10
C LEU A 152 5.20 14.60 9.36
N TYR A 153 5.79 13.41 9.23
CA TYR A 153 6.69 12.86 10.24
C TYR A 153 8.13 13.32 9.98
N SER A 154 8.70 14.02 10.95
CA SER A 154 10.13 14.28 11.04
C SER A 154 10.84 13.03 11.54
N LEU A 155 11.73 12.48 10.70
CA LEU A 155 12.56 11.32 11.05
C LEU A 155 13.84 11.74 11.78
N ASP A 156 14.42 12.90 11.47
CA ASP A 156 15.64 13.40 12.11
C ASP A 156 15.81 14.94 12.05
N LEU A 157 14.76 15.70 11.72
CA LEU A 157 14.88 17.16 11.59
C LEU A 157 15.10 17.81 12.97
N SER A 158 16.03 18.77 12.99
CA SER A 158 16.24 19.69 14.09
C SER A 158 15.09 20.69 14.24
N ASP A 159 14.96 21.31 15.42
CA ASP A 159 13.91 22.31 15.67
C ASP A 159 13.99 23.50 14.70
N ASN A 160 15.20 23.94 14.36
CA ASN A 160 15.39 25.01 13.36
C ASN A 160 14.90 24.61 11.97
N GLU A 161 15.11 23.36 11.55
CA GLU A 161 14.60 22.88 10.26
C GLU A 161 13.08 22.78 10.27
N LEU A 162 12.47 22.35 11.38
CA LEU A 162 11.02 22.31 11.53
C LEU A 162 10.38 23.70 11.37
N GLU A 163 11.03 24.75 11.85
CA GLU A 163 10.57 26.13 11.69
C GLU A 163 10.55 26.62 10.23
N THR A 164 11.32 26.00 9.34
CA THR A 164 11.35 26.36 7.91
C THR A 164 10.21 25.76 7.10
N LEU A 165 9.46 24.80 7.67
CA LEU A 165 8.38 24.10 6.99
C LEU A 165 7.11 24.96 6.94
N ASP A 166 6.22 24.65 6.00
CA ASP A 166 4.92 25.30 5.87
C ASP A 166 4.10 25.14 7.16
N LYS A 167 3.62 26.26 7.72
CA LYS A 167 2.87 26.29 8.98
C LYS A 167 1.51 25.58 8.91
N ASN A 168 0.99 25.31 7.72
CA ASN A 168 -0.25 24.55 7.52
C ASN A 168 -0.03 23.03 7.57
N VAL A 169 1.22 22.57 7.55
CA VAL A 169 1.56 21.15 7.69
C VAL A 169 1.53 20.77 9.17
N ILE A 170 0.82 19.69 9.49
CA ILE A 170 0.84 19.10 10.83
C ILE A 170 2.16 18.33 10.96
N ILE A 171 2.99 18.69 11.93
CA ILE A 171 4.31 18.07 12.12
C ILE A 171 4.29 17.15 13.33
N ARG A 172 4.84 15.93 13.18
CA ARG A 172 5.12 15.00 14.27
C ARG A 172 6.57 14.55 14.24
N LYS A 173 7.24 14.49 15.39
CA LYS A 173 8.54 13.80 15.48
C LYS A 173 8.28 12.31 15.62
N PHE A 174 8.93 11.49 14.80
CA PHE A 174 8.81 10.04 14.90
C PHE A 174 9.45 9.54 16.22
N ASN A 175 8.65 8.91 17.07
CA ASN A 175 9.09 8.52 18.41
C ASN A 175 9.80 7.15 18.39
N TYR A 176 11.09 7.16 18.06
CA TYR A 176 11.92 5.95 18.07
C TYR A 176 12.00 5.23 19.41
N ALA A 177 11.74 5.92 20.54
CA ALA A 177 11.83 5.29 21.86
C ALA A 177 10.75 4.22 22.10
N LYS A 178 9.67 4.24 21.30
CA LYS A 178 8.62 3.22 21.34
C LYS A 178 9.01 1.90 20.68
N TYR A 179 10.11 1.87 19.93
CA TYR A 179 10.41 0.78 19.00
C TYR A 179 11.84 0.23 19.20
N PRO A 180 12.13 -0.97 18.68
CA PRO A 180 13.48 -1.51 18.69
C PRO A 180 14.51 -0.58 18.04
N ASN A 181 15.74 -0.61 18.54
CA ASN A 181 16.81 0.28 18.07
C ASN A 181 17.07 0.20 16.55
N TYR A 182 16.86 -0.95 15.92
CA TYR A 182 17.03 -1.12 14.47
C TYR A 182 15.98 -0.37 13.63
N VAL A 183 14.86 0.08 14.20
CA VAL A 183 13.89 0.95 13.51
C VAL A 183 14.52 2.30 13.13
N ARG A 184 15.59 2.73 13.82
CA ARG A 184 16.36 3.92 13.48
C ARG A 184 17.09 3.81 12.14
N ASN A 185 17.30 2.59 11.62
CA ASN A 185 17.91 2.42 10.31
C ASN A 185 16.91 2.77 9.20
N LEU A 186 16.97 4.02 8.73
CA LEU A 186 16.07 4.53 7.69
C LEU A 186 16.19 3.76 6.35
N LYS A 187 17.30 3.05 6.11
CA LYS A 187 17.50 2.22 4.90
C LYS A 187 16.68 0.93 4.90
N GLU A 188 16.06 0.57 6.02
CA GLU A 188 15.16 -0.58 6.14
C GLU A 188 13.67 -0.18 6.07
N TYR A 189 13.38 1.13 6.00
CA TYR A 189 12.03 1.70 5.80
C TYR A 189 10.95 1.24 6.80
N ARG A 190 11.33 0.63 7.92
CA ARG A 190 10.41 0.14 8.97
C ARG A 190 9.44 1.21 9.47
N PHE A 191 9.91 2.45 9.55
CA PHE A 191 9.12 3.59 10.01
C PHE A 191 7.84 3.78 9.20
N LYS A 192 7.80 3.41 7.91
CA LYS A 192 6.60 3.58 7.08
C LYS A 192 5.43 2.75 7.57
N ALA A 193 5.66 1.46 7.84
CA ALA A 193 4.64 0.57 8.38
C ALA A 193 4.12 1.07 9.73
N LEU A 194 5.03 1.53 10.59
CA LEU A 194 4.71 2.03 11.94
C LEU A 194 3.90 3.33 11.88
N ILE A 195 4.26 4.26 10.98
CA ILE A 195 3.50 5.50 10.79
C ILE A 195 2.12 5.19 10.21
N LEU A 196 2.01 4.33 9.20
CA LEU A 196 0.71 3.94 8.63
C LEU A 196 -0.22 3.34 9.69
N ALA A 197 0.32 2.49 10.57
CA ALA A 197 -0.43 1.93 11.69
C ALA A 197 -0.85 2.96 12.74
N GLU A 198 0.01 3.92 13.08
CA GLU A 198 -0.35 4.99 14.01
C GLU A 198 -1.43 5.89 13.39
N VAL A 199 -1.26 6.33 12.15
CA VAL A 199 -2.14 7.31 11.52
C VAL A 199 -3.51 6.75 11.14
N ILE A 200 -3.62 5.49 10.72
CA ILE A 200 -4.92 4.88 10.40
C ILE A 200 -5.83 4.79 11.64
N SER A 201 -5.25 4.75 12.84
CA SER A 201 -6.03 4.73 14.08
C SER A 201 -6.75 6.05 14.35
N GLU A 202 -6.21 7.16 13.83
CA GLU A 202 -6.74 8.51 13.99
C GLU A 202 -7.58 8.96 12.79
N TYR A 203 -7.17 8.60 11.57
CA TYR A 203 -7.82 8.99 10.33
C TYR A 203 -8.31 7.75 9.58
N SER A 204 -9.57 7.77 9.13
CA SER A 204 -10.17 6.62 8.45
C SER A 204 -9.73 6.50 6.98
N ASN A 205 -9.15 7.56 6.39
CA ASN A 205 -8.71 7.60 5.00
C ASN A 205 -7.31 8.21 4.89
N VAL A 206 -6.31 7.35 4.69
CA VAL A 206 -4.89 7.73 4.73
C VAL A 206 -4.26 7.61 3.35
N TRP A 207 -3.66 8.69 2.88
CA TRP A 207 -2.86 8.73 1.66
C TRP A 207 -1.40 8.91 2.02
N TRP A 208 -0.59 7.87 1.88
CA TRP A 208 0.87 7.94 2.04
C TRP A 208 1.55 8.38 0.75
N LEU A 209 2.44 9.36 0.84
CA LEU A 209 3.29 9.82 -0.24
C LEU A 209 4.74 9.99 0.24
N ASP A 210 5.68 9.30 -0.39
CA ASP A 210 7.10 9.63 -0.24
C ASP A 210 7.37 11.03 -0.82
N ALA A 211 8.26 11.80 -0.18
CA ALA A 211 8.62 13.16 -0.58
C ALA A 211 9.16 13.33 -2.01
N HIS A 212 9.61 12.24 -2.65
CA HIS A 212 10.10 12.23 -4.03
C HIS A 212 8.99 12.26 -5.09
N ASN A 213 7.73 12.03 -4.68
CA ASN A 213 6.62 12.04 -5.61
C ASN A 213 6.25 13.46 -6.03
N ARG A 214 5.84 13.60 -7.30
CA ARG A 214 5.26 14.82 -7.86
C ARG A 214 3.94 14.45 -8.50
N TRP A 215 2.84 14.71 -7.82
CA TRP A 215 1.49 14.45 -8.32
C TRP A 215 1.02 15.64 -9.15
N LEU A 216 1.36 15.57 -10.45
CA LEU A 216 1.28 16.70 -11.37
C LEU A 216 -0.13 16.94 -11.88
N GLN A 217 -0.87 15.87 -12.17
CA GLN A 217 -2.25 15.93 -12.66
C GLN A 217 -3.07 14.87 -11.94
N PRO A 218 -3.39 15.09 -10.65
CA PRO A 218 -4.22 14.17 -9.90
C PRO A 218 -5.62 14.07 -10.49
N LYS A 219 -6.19 12.86 -10.46
CA LYS A 219 -7.64 12.73 -10.51
C LYS A 219 -8.27 13.34 -9.25
N PRO A 220 -9.47 13.93 -9.34
CA PRO A 220 -10.20 14.36 -8.14
C PRO A 220 -10.36 13.19 -7.15
N LEU A 221 -10.21 13.46 -5.85
CA LEU A 221 -10.39 12.42 -4.82
C LEU A 221 -11.78 11.78 -4.89
N SER A 222 -12.83 12.59 -5.12
CA SER A 222 -14.20 12.13 -5.28
C SER A 222 -14.36 11.11 -6.41
N TYR A 223 -13.72 11.36 -7.56
CA TYR A 223 -13.70 10.44 -8.69
C TYR A 223 -13.03 9.11 -8.31
N MET A 224 -11.91 9.17 -7.59
CA MET A 224 -11.20 7.98 -7.15
C MET A 224 -12.01 7.15 -6.15
N TYR A 225 -12.70 7.78 -5.19
CA TYR A 225 -13.58 7.08 -4.26
C TYR A 225 -14.81 6.50 -4.95
N GLU A 226 -15.32 7.17 -5.99
CA GLU A 226 -16.39 6.63 -6.83
C GLU A 226 -15.95 5.39 -7.60
N GLU A 227 -14.76 5.39 -8.22
CA GLU A 227 -14.20 4.20 -8.89
C GLU A 227 -14.06 3.01 -7.90
N MET A 228 -13.55 3.27 -6.69
CA MET A 228 -13.44 2.25 -5.64
C MET A 228 -14.81 1.70 -5.24
N ALA A 229 -15.80 2.56 -5.00
CA ALA A 229 -17.14 2.17 -4.57
C ALA A 229 -17.92 1.41 -5.65
N GLN A 230 -17.84 1.85 -6.91
CA GLN A 230 -18.43 1.14 -8.04
C GLN A 230 -17.83 -0.26 -8.19
N CYS A 231 -16.52 -0.39 -8.00
CA CYS A 231 -15.87 -1.69 -8.07
C CYS A 231 -16.23 -2.59 -6.89
N TYR A 232 -16.31 -2.05 -5.67
CA TYR A 232 -16.67 -2.81 -4.47
C TYR A 232 -18.08 -3.42 -4.57
N ASN A 233 -19.00 -2.70 -5.24
CA ASN A 233 -20.37 -3.16 -5.49
C ASN A 233 -20.52 -4.08 -6.71
N ASN A 234 -19.42 -4.36 -7.42
CA ASN A 234 -19.43 -5.17 -8.64
C ASN A 234 -18.60 -6.44 -8.47
N ASP A 235 -19.30 -7.56 -8.41
CA ASP A 235 -18.77 -8.92 -8.27
C ASP A 235 -17.73 -9.33 -9.31
N ASP A 236 -17.85 -8.77 -10.52
CA ASP A 236 -16.94 -9.01 -11.63
C ASP A 236 -15.72 -8.08 -11.59
N CYS A 237 -15.77 -7.02 -10.78
CA CYS A 237 -14.69 -6.07 -10.66
C CYS A 237 -13.59 -6.60 -9.74
N LYS A 238 -12.38 -6.68 -10.29
CA LYS A 238 -11.22 -7.22 -9.57
C LYS A 238 -10.61 -6.21 -8.58
N LYS A 239 -10.81 -4.90 -8.74
CA LYS A 239 -10.22 -3.85 -7.87
C LYS A 239 -10.97 -3.64 -6.55
N ASN A 240 -11.23 -4.71 -5.80
CA ASN A 240 -12.08 -4.69 -4.61
C ASN A 240 -11.30 -4.69 -3.28
N SER A 241 -10.15 -4.00 -3.25
CA SER A 241 -9.37 -3.82 -2.02
C SER A 241 -9.78 -2.54 -1.28
N SER A 242 -9.33 -2.40 -0.04
CA SER A 242 -9.31 -1.14 0.73
C SER A 242 -7.90 -0.56 0.91
N ILE A 243 -6.88 -1.19 0.32
CA ILE A 243 -5.52 -0.68 0.18
C ILE A 243 -5.20 -0.59 -1.31
N PHE A 244 -4.81 0.59 -1.79
CA PHE A 244 -4.46 0.81 -3.19
C PHE A 244 -3.07 1.39 -3.32
N MET A 245 -2.31 0.91 -4.30
CA MET A 245 -1.02 1.46 -4.70
C MET A 245 -1.13 2.02 -6.11
N PHE A 246 -0.39 3.09 -6.39
CA PHE A 246 -0.61 3.88 -7.61
C PHE A 246 0.57 3.86 -8.59
N LEU A 247 1.61 3.10 -8.27
CA LEU A 247 2.85 3.08 -9.03
C LEU A 247 3.35 1.66 -9.29
N ASN A 248 3.73 1.40 -10.54
CA ASN A 248 4.45 0.20 -10.92
C ASN A 248 5.96 0.36 -10.57
N SER A 249 6.57 -0.65 -9.94
CA SER A 249 8.00 -0.63 -9.59
C SER A 249 8.96 -1.03 -10.72
N THR A 250 8.42 -1.49 -11.86
CA THR A 250 9.08 -2.00 -13.08
C THR A 250 9.81 -3.33 -12.93
N HIS A 251 9.49 -4.08 -11.88
CA HIS A 251 10.04 -5.41 -11.62
C HIS A 251 9.02 -6.31 -10.91
N SER A 252 9.24 -7.63 -10.98
CA SER A 252 8.38 -8.61 -10.31
C SER A 252 8.64 -8.63 -8.80
N ASN A 253 7.68 -9.14 -8.03
CA ASN A 253 7.94 -9.44 -6.63
C ASN A 253 9.08 -10.44 -6.47
N TYR A 254 9.15 -11.48 -7.32
CA TYR A 254 10.20 -12.50 -7.26
C TYR A 254 11.60 -11.91 -7.43
N ALA A 255 11.78 -10.97 -8.36
CA ALA A 255 13.08 -10.38 -8.68
C ALA A 255 13.74 -9.69 -7.47
N VAL A 256 12.95 -9.25 -6.48
CA VAL A 256 13.44 -8.56 -5.27
C VAL A 256 12.91 -9.19 -3.98
N LEU A 257 12.55 -10.47 -4.03
CA LEU A 257 12.10 -11.24 -2.88
C LEU A 257 13.29 -11.90 -2.19
N ASN A 258 13.54 -11.52 -0.93
CA ASN A 258 14.39 -12.31 -0.07
C ASN A 258 13.56 -13.44 0.55
N TYR A 259 13.99 -14.69 0.36
CA TYR A 259 13.30 -15.88 0.87
C TYR A 259 13.07 -15.87 2.39
N GLY A 260 13.88 -15.16 3.17
CA GLY A 260 13.65 -15.01 4.61
C GLY A 260 12.33 -14.28 4.94
N LEU A 261 11.76 -13.50 4.02
CA LEU A 261 10.42 -12.95 4.19
C LEU A 261 9.33 -14.03 4.13
N LEU A 262 9.54 -15.11 3.35
CA LEU A 262 8.61 -16.23 3.24
C LEU A 262 8.53 -17.07 4.53
N ASP A 263 9.53 -16.96 5.41
CA ASP A 263 9.48 -17.58 6.73
C ASP A 263 8.33 -17.01 7.57
N TYR A 264 7.99 -15.73 7.36
CA TYR A 264 6.91 -15.04 8.08
C TYR A 264 5.64 -14.99 7.25
N PHE A 265 5.75 -14.79 5.94
CA PHE A 265 4.62 -14.70 5.02
C PHE A 265 4.69 -15.78 3.93
N PRO A 266 4.49 -17.06 4.29
CA PRO A 266 4.59 -18.13 3.32
C PRO A 266 3.55 -17.97 2.21
N THR A 267 3.98 -18.32 1.01
CA THR A 267 3.19 -18.27 -0.22
C THR A 267 3.33 -19.58 -0.98
N TYR A 268 2.43 -19.83 -1.92
CA TYR A 268 2.50 -20.96 -2.83
C TYR A 268 2.68 -20.46 -4.26
N ASP A 269 3.06 -21.36 -5.16
CA ASP A 269 3.27 -21.09 -6.58
C ASP A 269 4.12 -19.83 -6.85
N LEU A 270 5.40 -19.90 -6.51
CA LEU A 270 6.35 -18.80 -6.72
C LEU A 270 6.48 -18.39 -8.19
N ASN A 271 6.00 -19.20 -9.14
CA ASN A 271 6.05 -18.83 -10.55
C ASN A 271 5.09 -17.66 -10.86
N GLU A 272 3.95 -17.54 -10.16
CA GLU A 272 3.07 -16.39 -10.34
C GLU A 272 3.78 -15.06 -9.98
N LEU A 273 4.66 -15.07 -8.98
CA LEU A 273 5.46 -13.92 -8.57
C LEU A 273 6.52 -13.48 -9.60
N LYS A 274 6.81 -14.31 -10.61
CA LYS A 274 7.81 -14.04 -11.67
C LYS A 274 7.23 -13.33 -12.88
N THR A 275 5.91 -13.10 -12.91
CA THR A 275 5.19 -12.60 -14.09
C THR A 275 4.74 -11.15 -13.90
N ASN A 276 4.61 -10.39 -14.99
CA ASN A 276 4.07 -9.03 -14.94
C ASN A 276 2.52 -9.05 -14.85
N GLU A 277 1.88 -10.12 -15.29
CA GLU A 277 0.43 -10.26 -15.38
C GLU A 277 -0.25 -10.32 -13.99
N ALA A 278 0.44 -10.90 -13.01
CA ALA A 278 -0.07 -11.06 -11.65
C ALA A 278 0.96 -10.68 -10.58
N GLY A 279 2.23 -11.03 -10.79
CA GLY A 279 3.31 -10.90 -9.81
C GLY A 279 4.05 -9.56 -9.80
N LEU A 280 3.61 -8.56 -10.55
CA LEU A 280 4.18 -7.21 -10.54
C LEU A 280 4.30 -6.66 -9.11
N GLN A 281 5.46 -6.13 -8.76
CA GLN A 281 5.59 -5.38 -7.51
C GLN A 281 5.12 -3.94 -7.74
N LEU A 282 4.22 -3.48 -6.88
CA LEU A 282 3.80 -2.09 -6.86
C LEU A 282 4.65 -1.31 -5.87
N SER A 283 4.81 -0.02 -6.11
CA SER A 283 5.60 0.84 -5.24
C SER A 283 4.85 1.19 -3.96
N ALA A 284 5.52 1.06 -2.81
CA ALA A 284 5.03 1.54 -1.52
C ALA A 284 5.24 3.06 -1.31
N MET A 285 5.66 3.78 -2.35
CA MET A 285 5.89 5.23 -2.30
C MET A 285 4.60 6.05 -2.41
N PHE A 286 3.52 5.47 -2.94
CA PHE A 286 2.23 6.14 -3.05
C PHE A 286 1.11 5.13 -2.81
N VAL A 287 0.48 5.21 -1.63
CA VAL A 287 -0.47 4.21 -1.13
C VAL A 287 -1.68 4.92 -0.52
N TYR A 288 -2.87 4.42 -0.78
CA TYR A 288 -4.10 4.81 -0.08
C TYR A 288 -4.59 3.65 0.77
N LEU A 289 -5.06 3.96 1.97
CA LEU A 289 -5.62 3.01 2.93
C LEU A 289 -6.93 3.57 3.48
N ALA A 290 -8.01 2.80 3.34
CA ALA A 290 -9.25 3.03 4.08
C ALA A 290 -9.27 2.14 5.32
N ARG A 291 -9.66 2.68 6.48
CA ARG A 291 -9.76 1.91 7.72
C ARG A 291 -10.92 0.92 7.62
N THR A 292 -10.61 -0.30 7.20
CA THR A 292 -11.51 -1.44 7.13
C THR A 292 -10.93 -2.57 7.97
N PRO A 293 -11.72 -3.60 8.33
CA PRO A 293 -11.18 -4.81 8.95
C PRO A 293 -10.04 -5.43 8.12
N PHE A 294 -10.15 -5.41 6.79
CA PHE A 294 -9.09 -5.87 5.89
C PHE A 294 -7.80 -5.08 6.03
N THR A 295 -7.89 -3.75 5.98
CA THR A 295 -6.74 -2.87 6.12
C THR A 295 -6.05 -3.07 7.46
N LEU A 296 -6.82 -3.15 8.55
CA LEU A 296 -6.27 -3.38 9.89
C LEU A 296 -5.57 -4.74 9.98
N GLU A 297 -6.11 -5.78 9.35
CA GLU A 297 -5.47 -7.09 9.28
C GLU A 297 -4.15 -7.04 8.51
N VAL A 298 -4.10 -6.36 7.36
CA VAL A 298 -2.87 -6.20 6.58
C VAL A 298 -1.84 -5.39 7.37
N LEU A 299 -2.26 -4.28 7.99
CA LEU A 299 -1.39 -3.44 8.80
C LEU A 299 -0.89 -4.15 10.06
N LYS A 300 -1.69 -5.01 10.70
CA LYS A 300 -1.22 -5.89 11.79
C LYS A 300 0.04 -6.65 11.36
N TRP A 301 -0.05 -7.38 10.25
CA TRP A 301 1.06 -8.21 9.78
C TRP A 301 2.24 -7.37 9.28
N HIS A 302 1.96 -6.28 8.55
CA HIS A 302 3.00 -5.38 8.05
C HIS A 302 3.77 -4.69 9.19
N THR A 303 3.06 -4.24 10.23
CA THR A 303 3.62 -3.66 11.47
C THR A 303 4.42 -4.67 12.25
N LEU A 304 3.90 -5.89 12.45
CA LEU A 304 4.66 -6.97 13.08
C LEU A 304 5.97 -7.26 12.32
N CYS A 305 5.94 -7.22 10.99
CA CYS A 305 7.14 -7.38 10.19
C CYS A 305 8.15 -6.26 10.42
N ALA A 306 7.68 -5.01 10.55
CA ALA A 306 8.53 -3.86 10.83
C ALA A 306 9.13 -3.90 12.24
N LEU A 307 8.40 -4.46 13.21
CA LEU A 307 8.86 -4.64 14.59
C LEU A 307 9.75 -5.87 14.77
N GLU A 308 9.69 -6.86 13.87
CA GLU A 308 10.49 -8.08 13.95
C GLU A 308 11.78 -7.93 13.15
N ASP A 309 12.92 -8.15 13.80
CA ASP A 309 14.26 -7.92 13.24
C ASP A 309 14.42 -8.60 11.87
N LYS A 310 14.17 -9.92 11.83
CA LYS A 310 14.42 -10.74 10.64
C LYS A 310 13.29 -10.75 9.62
N CYS A 311 12.12 -10.19 9.92
CA CYS A 311 11.03 -10.13 8.93
C CYS A 311 11.27 -9.00 7.93
N MET A 312 11.42 -7.76 8.40
CA MET A 312 11.69 -6.63 7.50
C MET A 312 13.14 -6.60 7.02
N ASN A 313 14.09 -7.18 7.76
CA ASN A 313 15.49 -7.26 7.34
C ASN A 313 16.00 -8.71 7.42
N PRO A 314 15.52 -9.61 6.55
CA PRO A 314 15.96 -10.98 6.55
C PRO A 314 17.46 -11.09 6.23
N PRO A 315 18.16 -12.14 6.68
CA PRO A 315 19.57 -12.33 6.38
C PRO A 315 19.85 -12.19 4.88
N LYS A 316 20.97 -11.51 4.54
CA LYS A 316 21.38 -11.18 3.17
C LYS A 316 20.50 -10.17 2.43
N ALA A 317 19.54 -9.53 3.11
CA ALA A 317 18.82 -8.40 2.52
C ALA A 317 19.79 -7.25 2.20
N LYS A 318 19.65 -6.70 1.00
CA LYS A 318 20.44 -5.57 0.51
C LYS A 318 19.54 -4.64 -0.28
N LEU A 319 19.57 -3.35 0.04
CA LEU A 319 18.75 -2.34 -0.64
C LEU A 319 19.08 -2.18 -2.13
N GLU A 320 20.37 -2.04 -2.45
CA GLU A 320 20.81 -1.76 -3.80
C GLU A 320 20.84 -3.02 -4.67
N CYS A 321 20.12 -2.97 -5.77
CA CYS A 321 20.25 -3.93 -6.87
C CYS A 321 21.39 -3.47 -7.78
N LYS A 322 22.36 -4.34 -8.06
CA LYS A 322 23.40 -4.03 -9.09
C LYS A 322 22.77 -3.94 -10.47
N THR A 323 21.88 -4.87 -10.78
CA THR A 323 21.08 -4.97 -12.00
C THR A 323 19.81 -5.74 -11.65
N ILE A 324 18.69 -5.41 -12.29
CA ILE A 324 17.52 -6.29 -12.30
C ILE A 324 17.54 -7.02 -13.65
N PRO A 325 18.05 -8.28 -13.70
CA PRO A 325 18.36 -8.94 -14.97
C PRO A 325 17.10 -9.36 -15.76
N SER A 326 16.04 -9.76 -15.07
CA SER A 326 14.76 -10.17 -15.66
C SER A 326 13.68 -10.26 -14.57
N TRP A 327 12.42 -10.43 -14.98
CA TRP A 327 11.27 -10.64 -14.08
C TRP A 327 11.35 -11.94 -13.28
N ASP A 328 11.98 -12.97 -13.84
CA ASP A 328 12.03 -14.33 -13.31
C ASP A 328 13.37 -14.69 -12.65
N ILE A 329 14.29 -13.73 -12.56
CA ILE A 329 15.62 -13.91 -11.98
C ILE A 329 15.75 -12.99 -10.75
N TYR A 330 16.13 -13.58 -9.62
CA TYR A 330 16.39 -12.83 -8.40
C TYR A 330 17.59 -11.89 -8.57
N ALA A 331 17.40 -10.61 -8.27
CA ALA A 331 18.36 -9.53 -8.48
C ALA A 331 19.34 -9.34 -7.30
N GLU A 332 19.34 -10.25 -6.32
CA GLU A 332 20.18 -10.18 -5.12
C GLU A 332 20.00 -8.88 -4.31
N CYS A 333 18.79 -8.34 -4.32
CA CYS A 333 18.41 -7.16 -3.56
C CYS A 333 16.99 -7.33 -2.99
N PHE A 334 16.64 -6.45 -2.06
CA PHE A 334 15.41 -6.51 -1.30
C PHE A 334 14.83 -5.11 -1.10
N ARG A 335 13.50 -5.00 -1.19
CA ARG A 335 12.78 -3.72 -1.08
C ARG A 335 11.97 -3.61 0.22
N TYR A 336 12.42 -4.25 1.30
CA TYR A 336 11.95 -4.03 2.68
C TYR A 336 10.42 -3.88 2.81
N ASP A 337 9.94 -2.68 3.16
CA ASP A 337 8.53 -2.35 3.34
C ASP A 337 7.71 -2.68 2.10
N GLN A 338 8.20 -2.32 0.91
CA GLN A 338 7.55 -2.59 -0.37
C GLN A 338 7.41 -4.09 -0.61
N SER A 339 8.45 -4.89 -0.34
CA SER A 339 8.36 -6.35 -0.48
C SER A 339 7.41 -6.97 0.54
N SER A 340 7.42 -6.49 1.79
CA SER A 340 6.52 -6.93 2.86
C SER A 340 5.05 -6.71 2.51
N ILE A 341 4.66 -5.46 2.19
CA ILE A 341 3.27 -5.14 1.90
C ILE A 341 2.79 -5.82 0.60
N ASN A 342 3.62 -5.86 -0.44
CA ASN A 342 3.22 -6.52 -1.70
C ASN A 342 3.03 -8.02 -1.52
N LEU A 343 3.86 -8.70 -0.73
CA LEU A 343 3.70 -10.14 -0.51
C LEU A 343 2.42 -10.45 0.28
N ILE A 344 2.10 -9.66 1.31
CA ILE A 344 0.85 -9.79 2.06
C ILE A 344 -0.35 -9.59 1.12
N MET A 345 -0.36 -8.49 0.36
CA MET A 345 -1.42 -8.18 -0.60
C MET A 345 -1.55 -9.25 -1.69
N PHE A 346 -0.42 -9.72 -2.22
CA PHE A 346 -0.39 -10.81 -3.18
C PHE A 346 -0.96 -12.10 -2.60
N ASN A 347 -0.68 -12.45 -1.34
CA ASN A 347 -1.26 -13.64 -0.72
C ASN A 347 -2.80 -13.55 -0.63
N PHE A 348 -3.37 -12.37 -0.40
CA PHE A 348 -4.82 -12.16 -0.41
C PHE A 348 -5.44 -12.21 -1.82
N PHE A 349 -4.82 -11.56 -2.80
CA PHE A 349 -5.45 -11.33 -4.11
C PHE A 349 -4.92 -12.21 -5.25
N ARG A 350 -3.68 -12.68 -5.15
CA ARG A 350 -2.90 -13.40 -6.18
C ARG A 350 -2.69 -12.64 -7.49
N ASN A 351 -3.09 -11.37 -7.55
CA ASN A 351 -2.90 -10.53 -8.72
C ASN A 351 -2.92 -9.06 -8.28
N HIS A 352 -1.85 -8.32 -8.58
CA HIS A 352 -1.70 -6.92 -8.21
C HIS A 352 -2.78 -5.99 -8.78
N ASN A 353 -3.44 -6.35 -9.88
CA ASN A 353 -4.52 -5.56 -10.47
C ASN A 353 -5.74 -5.43 -9.53
N HIS A 354 -5.81 -6.20 -8.43
CA HIS A 354 -6.84 -6.04 -7.41
C HIS A 354 -6.63 -4.81 -6.50
N TYR A 355 -5.40 -4.30 -6.44
CA TYR A 355 -5.02 -3.18 -5.55
C TYR A 355 -4.11 -2.16 -6.28
N PHE A 356 -4.06 -2.22 -7.61
CA PHE A 356 -3.43 -1.20 -8.45
C PHE A 356 -4.49 -0.27 -9.05
N MET A 357 -4.27 1.04 -8.91
CA MET A 357 -5.17 2.04 -9.47
C MET A 357 -4.39 3.19 -10.08
N ASP A 358 -4.98 3.85 -11.07
CA ASP A 358 -4.40 5.05 -11.69
C ASP A 358 -4.88 6.30 -10.95
N ALA A 359 -3.94 7.01 -10.32
CA ALA A 359 -4.17 8.27 -9.63
C ALA A 359 -3.98 9.51 -10.53
N GLY A 360 -3.72 9.33 -11.83
CA GLY A 360 -3.33 10.40 -12.75
C GLY A 360 -1.82 10.56 -12.87
N SER A 361 -1.36 11.68 -13.43
CA SER A 361 0.05 11.85 -13.78
C SER A 361 0.93 12.06 -12.54
N LEU A 362 1.89 11.16 -12.36
CA LEU A 362 2.89 11.20 -11.28
C LEU A 362 4.31 11.09 -11.86
N THR A 363 5.24 11.89 -11.35
CA THR A 363 6.68 11.67 -11.58
C THR A 363 7.42 11.50 -10.27
N ARG A 364 8.62 10.92 -10.35
CA ARG A 364 9.55 10.80 -9.24
C ARG A 364 10.74 11.70 -9.53
N THR A 365 11.14 12.54 -8.58
CA THR A 365 12.38 13.28 -8.65
C THR A 365 13.26 12.92 -7.47
N TYR A 366 14.56 12.84 -7.74
CA TYR A 366 15.62 12.65 -6.76
C TYR A 366 16.48 13.91 -6.67
N GLU A 367 16.01 15.02 -7.24
CA GLU A 367 16.66 16.32 -7.10
C GLU A 367 16.47 16.80 -5.65
N HIS A 368 17.40 17.59 -5.10
CA HIS A 368 17.37 18.11 -3.72
C HIS A 368 17.76 17.13 -2.58
N TYR A 369 18.73 16.25 -2.84
CA TYR A 369 19.49 15.56 -1.78
C TYR A 369 20.54 16.46 -1.11
#